data_AF-A0AA38N3D3-F1
#
_entry.id   AF-A0AA38N3D3-F1
#
_cell.length_a   1.000
_cell.length_b   1.000
_cell.length_c   1.000
_cell.angle_alpha   90.00
_cell.angle_beta   90.00
_cell.angle_gamma   90.00
#
_symmetry.space_group_name_H-M   'P 1'
#
loop_
_entity.id
_entity.type
_entity.pdbx_description
1 polymer ?
#
loop_
_entity_poly.entity_id
_entity_poly.type
_entity_poly.pdbx_seq_one_letter_code
_entity_poly.pdbx_strand_id
1 'polypeptide(L)'
;MTAQSRFASQSMFAALSVESSGEESEEEISESEIKSNATTSSTTTEPPAPPVQMTKTARKKASKAARLEKLKQREAGKPNGIPVEKEVTSVEAGFEPHVASSSNHTKESEPEPAAVLVSEVPSPIAEPTVTIPSEDESSSKDDTNLNLSRSAPKPALESKANHLSSKLEAPSLIVAPPSQQGAPPSDAETVKKRQNILTRTLWTFIMIGGFIGLLLMGHAYMILLVMLCQTLVYREVTALFTLAQSDKRDEVKGKDPWSKTLNWYFFAATNYFLYGESIIYYFKHVVFSEAQLLPFATNHRLISFALYTIGLMGFVLSLKKGYLKQQFGLFCWVHMSLLLIVVSSHFIVNNILEGLIWFWVPASLVICNDVFAYVWGMSIGRTPLIQLSPKKTVEGFVGAFISTVLFSLLWGSYFMQFNYMICPVHDLGVSAWSNVQCVPNPVFVWKDWQIPTPLATVLSTTFQTQITSISYVPYHFHLLSMSFFVSLVAPFGGFFASGFKRAFNIKDFGHSIPGHGGMTDRMDCQFLMGVFTYVYYSSLIRQHNVTVGSILQKIVSGLSVDDQLELIVDLKRYLEGVGVQVPC
;
A
#
# COMPACT_ATOMS: atom_id res chain seq x y z
N MET A 1 -25.60 39.43 -37.88
CA MET A 1 -25.66 38.81 -36.54
C MET A 1 -24.90 37.51 -36.62
N THR A 2 -23.71 37.43 -36.00
CA THR A 2 -22.80 36.29 -36.16
C THR A 2 -21.82 36.30 -34.98
N ALA A 3 -22.11 35.52 -33.94
CA ALA A 3 -21.25 35.42 -32.75
C ALA A 3 -20.53 34.06 -32.74
N GLN A 4 -19.25 34.05 -33.13
CA GLN A 4 -18.39 32.88 -32.98
C GLN A 4 -17.63 32.96 -31.64
N SER A 5 -17.98 32.10 -30.69
CA SER A 5 -17.25 31.97 -29.42
C SER A 5 -15.99 31.11 -29.58
N ARG A 6 -14.84 31.75 -29.77
CA ARG A 6 -13.52 31.12 -29.62
C ARG A 6 -12.83 31.61 -28.34
N PHE A 7 -12.92 30.84 -27.27
CA PHE A 7 -11.96 30.88 -26.15
C PHE A 7 -11.64 29.42 -25.79
N ALA A 8 -10.48 28.85 -26.18
CA ALA A 8 -9.10 29.22 -25.84
C ALA A 8 -8.74 28.81 -24.40
N SER A 9 -8.22 27.60 -24.27
CA SER A 9 -7.61 27.08 -23.05
C SER A 9 -6.24 27.73 -22.81
N GLN A 10 -6.06 28.46 -21.71
CA GLN A 10 -4.83 28.53 -20.91
C GLN A 10 -4.96 29.55 -19.77
N SER A 11 -4.88 29.07 -18.51
CA SER A 11 -4.20 29.68 -17.35
C SER A 11 -4.92 29.42 -16.01
N MET A 12 -4.48 28.40 -15.28
CA MET A 12 -4.72 28.28 -13.82
C MET A 12 -3.40 28.36 -13.01
N PHE A 13 -2.27 28.59 -13.71
CA PHE A 13 -0.93 28.69 -13.13
C PHE A 13 -0.31 30.09 -13.23
N ALA A 14 -1.04 31.07 -13.79
CA ALA A 14 -0.59 32.47 -13.90
C ALA A 14 -0.92 33.31 -12.64
N ALA A 15 -1.85 32.84 -11.80
CA ALA A 15 -2.37 33.60 -10.65
C ALA A 15 -1.53 33.46 -9.36
N LEU A 16 -0.30 32.92 -9.43
CA LEU A 16 0.56 32.65 -8.27
C LEU A 16 2.02 33.14 -8.42
N SER A 17 2.32 33.95 -9.44
CA SER A 17 3.57 34.70 -9.50
C SER A 17 3.45 35.97 -8.65
N VAL A 18 3.79 35.87 -7.37
CA VAL A 18 3.94 37.05 -6.48
C VAL A 18 4.99 37.98 -7.07
N GLU A 19 4.60 39.22 -7.32
CA GLU A 19 5.52 40.26 -7.80
C GLU A 19 6.48 40.69 -6.69
N SER A 20 7.74 40.89 -7.06
CA SER A 20 8.78 41.36 -6.15
C SER A 20 8.64 42.87 -5.97
N SER A 21 7.82 43.31 -5.03
CA SER A 21 7.82 44.71 -4.55
C SER A 21 9.24 45.13 -4.18
N GLY A 22 9.70 46.23 -4.77
CA GLY A 22 10.98 46.83 -4.40
C GLY A 22 10.84 47.66 -3.12
N GLU A 23 11.77 47.48 -2.19
CA GLU A 23 12.10 48.49 -1.18
C GLU A 23 13.41 49.12 -1.62
N GLU A 24 13.38 50.40 -1.98
CA GLU A 24 14.58 51.18 -2.29
C GLU A 24 15.16 51.76 -0.99
N SER A 25 16.49 51.87 -0.92
CA SER A 25 17.20 52.41 0.23
C SER A 25 17.31 53.93 0.14
N GLU A 26 16.83 54.65 1.16
CA GLU A 26 17.14 56.07 1.34
C GLU A 26 18.61 56.27 1.72
N GLU A 27 19.40 56.84 0.81
CA GLU A 27 20.63 57.59 1.12
C GLU A 27 20.79 58.67 0.03
N GLU A 28 20.67 59.94 0.43
CA GLU A 28 20.70 61.12 -0.45
C GLU A 28 21.97 61.95 -0.19
N ILE A 29 22.20 63.02 -0.98
CA ILE A 29 23.35 63.98 -0.92
C ILE A 29 24.66 63.37 -1.48
N SER A 30 25.37 63.94 -2.46
CA SER A 30 25.16 65.06 -3.41
C SER A 30 26.03 64.79 -4.68
N GLU A 31 26.18 65.62 -5.73
CA GLU A 31 25.87 67.05 -5.91
C GLU A 31 25.53 67.43 -7.37
N SER A 32 26.27 68.35 -8.00
CA SER A 32 25.91 69.05 -9.24
C SER A 32 26.94 68.92 -10.38
N GLU A 33 26.50 69.24 -11.61
CA GLU A 33 27.34 69.27 -12.80
C GLU A 33 28.25 70.50 -12.86
N ILE A 34 29.53 70.33 -13.23
CA ILE A 34 30.30 71.36 -13.92
C ILE A 34 31.07 70.74 -15.11
N LYS A 35 30.87 71.31 -16.30
CA LYS A 35 31.77 71.19 -17.45
C LYS A 35 32.11 72.58 -17.99
N SER A 36 33.37 72.97 -17.95
CA SER A 36 33.87 74.12 -18.70
C SER A 36 35.34 73.95 -19.12
N ASN A 37 35.56 74.18 -20.42
CA ASN A 37 36.79 74.53 -21.14
C ASN A 37 38.18 74.25 -20.52
N ALA A 38 38.79 73.17 -21.01
CA ALA A 38 39.95 73.19 -21.91
C ALA A 38 41.28 73.92 -21.53
N THR A 39 42.39 73.22 -21.86
CA THR A 39 43.66 73.70 -22.47
C THR A 39 44.93 73.27 -21.71
N THR A 40 46.03 73.16 -22.46
CA THR A 40 47.44 73.01 -22.05
C THR A 40 47.94 71.60 -21.70
N SER A 41 49.24 71.42 -21.91
CA SER A 41 49.96 70.15 -22.00
C SER A 41 50.90 69.91 -20.81
N SER A 42 51.19 68.65 -20.51
CA SER A 42 52.55 68.19 -20.15
C SER A 42 52.63 66.66 -20.07
N THR A 43 53.86 66.15 -20.10
CA THR A 43 54.21 64.73 -20.05
C THR A 43 54.26 64.16 -18.64
N THR A 44 53.75 62.94 -18.44
CA THR A 44 54.36 61.94 -17.54
C THR A 44 53.82 60.52 -17.80
N THR A 45 54.55 59.50 -17.32
CA THR A 45 54.30 58.07 -17.59
C THR A 45 54.10 57.29 -16.30
N GLU A 46 53.00 56.52 -16.15
CA GLU A 46 52.97 55.33 -15.28
C GLU A 46 51.81 54.34 -15.64
N PRO A 47 51.50 53.24 -14.90
CA PRO A 47 51.43 51.88 -15.49
C PRO A 47 49.99 51.35 -15.75
N PRO A 48 49.79 50.12 -16.31
CA PRO A 48 48.49 49.71 -16.85
C PRO A 48 47.47 49.24 -15.80
N ALA A 49 46.18 49.44 -16.14
CA ALA A 49 45.04 49.13 -15.29
C ALA A 49 44.76 47.60 -15.12
N PRO A 50 44.17 47.17 -13.98
CA PRO A 50 43.84 45.76 -13.72
C PRO A 50 42.66 45.24 -14.57
N PRO A 51 42.55 43.91 -14.77
CA PRO A 51 41.56 43.32 -15.67
C PRO A 51 40.12 43.41 -15.14
N VAL A 52 39.22 43.94 -15.97
CA VAL A 52 37.79 44.09 -15.67
C VAL A 52 37.12 42.71 -15.45
N GLN A 53 36.62 42.47 -14.23
CA GLN A 53 35.88 41.26 -13.93
C GLN A 53 34.47 41.30 -14.55
N MET A 54 34.16 40.36 -15.46
CA MET A 54 32.81 40.21 -15.99
C MET A 54 31.80 39.90 -14.89
N THR A 55 30.74 40.71 -14.80
CA THR A 55 29.61 40.48 -13.89
C THR A 55 28.95 39.12 -14.14
N LYS A 56 28.33 38.56 -13.09
CA LYS A 56 27.66 37.24 -13.14
C LYS A 56 26.61 37.16 -14.27
N THR A 57 25.94 38.28 -14.54
CA THR A 57 24.96 38.44 -15.64
C THR A 57 25.60 38.32 -17.02
N ALA A 58 26.76 38.96 -17.26
CA ALA A 58 27.49 38.88 -18.52
C ALA A 58 27.96 37.44 -18.82
N ARG A 59 28.56 36.76 -17.83
CA ARG A 59 28.93 35.33 -17.94
C ARG A 59 27.73 34.43 -18.28
N LYS A 60 26.57 34.68 -17.66
CA LYS A 60 25.34 33.91 -17.92
C LYS A 60 24.85 34.13 -19.36
N LYS A 61 24.86 35.37 -19.87
CA LYS A 61 24.49 35.73 -21.25
C LYS A 61 25.43 35.08 -22.28
N ALA A 62 26.74 35.14 -22.07
CA ALA A 62 27.74 34.51 -22.92
C ALA A 62 27.56 32.97 -23.00
N SER A 63 27.34 32.31 -21.86
CA SER A 63 27.10 30.85 -21.84
C SER A 63 25.86 30.41 -22.64
N LYS A 64 24.82 31.25 -22.68
CA LYS A 64 23.59 30.99 -23.45
C LYS A 64 23.82 31.16 -24.96
N ALA A 65 24.65 32.13 -25.37
CA ALA A 65 25.03 32.33 -26.77
C ALA A 65 25.85 31.14 -27.31
N ALA A 66 26.92 30.75 -26.62
CA ALA A 66 27.78 29.62 -27.03
C ALA A 66 27.03 28.27 -27.09
N ARG A 67 25.98 28.11 -26.27
CA ARG A 67 25.10 26.92 -26.30
C ARG A 67 24.14 26.92 -27.51
N LEU A 68 23.75 28.10 -28.00
CA LEU A 68 22.92 28.25 -29.21
C LEU A 68 23.76 28.03 -30.47
N GLU A 69 25.01 28.50 -30.47
CA GLU A 69 25.97 28.30 -31.55
C GLU A 69 26.32 26.82 -31.75
N LYS A 70 26.58 26.08 -30.65
CA LYS A 70 26.75 24.62 -30.67
C LYS A 70 25.51 23.82 -31.10
N LEU A 71 24.32 24.43 -31.13
CA LEU A 71 23.12 23.82 -31.72
C LEU A 71 23.12 24.01 -33.24
N LYS A 72 23.34 25.24 -33.73
CA LYS A 72 23.44 25.52 -35.17
C LYS A 72 24.54 24.70 -35.88
N GLN A 73 25.71 24.58 -35.26
CA GLN A 73 26.80 23.73 -35.75
C GLN A 73 26.45 22.23 -35.83
N ARG A 74 25.40 21.79 -35.12
CA ARG A 74 24.94 20.40 -35.09
C ARG A 74 23.92 20.07 -36.17
N GLU A 75 23.23 21.09 -36.69
CA GLU A 75 22.23 20.96 -37.75
C GLU A 75 22.87 21.04 -39.15
N ALA A 76 23.98 21.76 -39.30
CA ALA A 76 24.76 21.87 -40.54
C ALA A 76 25.54 20.60 -40.94
N GLY A 77 25.41 19.49 -40.20
CA GLY A 77 26.30 18.32 -40.26
C GLY A 77 25.76 17.06 -40.95
N LYS A 78 24.70 17.15 -41.77
CA LYS A 78 24.13 16.00 -42.51
C LYS A 78 24.22 16.19 -44.04
N PRO A 79 24.72 15.21 -44.80
CA PRO A 79 24.64 15.21 -46.26
C PRO A 79 23.25 14.80 -46.75
N ASN A 80 22.84 15.32 -47.91
CA ASN A 80 21.56 14.99 -48.58
C ASN A 80 21.71 13.87 -49.63
N GLY A 81 20.64 13.10 -49.82
CA GLY A 81 20.42 12.18 -50.95
C GLY A 81 18.97 12.32 -51.47
N ILE A 82 18.78 12.23 -52.78
CA ILE A 82 17.72 12.90 -53.59
C ILE A 82 17.55 12.10 -54.91
N PRO A 83 16.39 11.98 -55.62
CA PRO A 83 14.96 12.13 -55.27
C PRO A 83 14.05 11.01 -55.94
N VAL A 84 12.84 11.39 -56.46
CA VAL A 84 11.86 10.67 -57.33
C VAL A 84 10.85 9.77 -56.57
N GLU A 85 9.52 9.78 -56.79
CA GLU A 85 8.63 10.42 -57.80
C GLU A 85 7.34 11.07 -57.17
N LYS A 86 6.33 11.43 -57.98
CA LYS A 86 5.02 12.03 -57.59
C LYS A 86 3.83 11.32 -58.26
N GLU A 87 2.64 11.35 -57.62
CA GLU A 87 1.27 11.72 -58.12
C GLU A 87 0.19 11.24 -57.09
N VAL A 88 -0.92 11.93 -56.70
CA VAL A 88 -2.09 12.56 -57.39
C VAL A 88 -3.15 11.50 -57.79
N THR A 89 -4.46 11.50 -57.42
CA THR A 89 -5.43 12.33 -56.62
C THR A 89 -6.73 11.49 -56.37
N SER A 90 -7.82 11.80 -55.64
CA SER A 90 -8.33 12.84 -54.68
C SER A 90 -9.73 12.38 -54.11
N VAL A 91 -10.52 13.27 -53.44
CA VAL A 91 -12.00 13.20 -53.17
C VAL A 91 -12.51 12.20 -52.09
N GLU A 92 -13.63 12.37 -51.33
CA GLU A 92 -14.34 13.54 -50.70
C GLU A 92 -15.50 13.04 -49.76
N ALA A 93 -15.95 13.87 -48.79
CA ALA A 93 -17.25 13.84 -48.02
C ALA A 93 -17.64 12.63 -47.10
N GLY A 94 -18.64 12.80 -46.20
CA GLY A 94 -19.11 11.70 -45.30
C GLY A 94 -20.34 11.89 -44.35
N PHE A 95 -20.43 12.97 -43.56
CA PHE A 95 -21.56 13.35 -42.65
C PHE A 95 -21.89 12.48 -41.38
N GLU A 96 -22.94 12.90 -40.64
CA GLU A 96 -23.20 12.68 -39.19
C GLU A 96 -24.38 11.72 -38.81
N PRO A 97 -24.62 11.39 -37.51
CA PRO A 97 -25.52 10.30 -37.06
C PRO A 97 -26.96 10.74 -36.67
N HIS A 98 -27.78 9.77 -36.22
CA HIS A 98 -29.15 10.01 -35.71
C HIS A 98 -29.51 9.25 -34.41
N VAL A 99 -30.51 9.77 -33.70
CA VAL A 99 -31.05 9.29 -32.41
C VAL A 99 -32.56 8.98 -32.56
N ALA A 100 -33.08 8.03 -31.77
CA ALA A 100 -34.52 7.81 -31.54
C ALA A 100 -34.79 7.40 -30.08
N SER A 101 -36.05 7.50 -29.61
CA SER A 101 -36.44 7.44 -28.19
C SER A 101 -37.84 6.82 -27.97
N SER A 102 -38.26 6.68 -26.68
CA SER A 102 -39.62 6.36 -26.12
C SER A 102 -39.58 5.20 -25.09
N SER A 103 -40.58 4.99 -24.22
CA SER A 103 -41.06 5.77 -23.05
C SER A 103 -42.14 4.95 -22.27
N ASN A 104 -42.69 5.51 -21.17
CA ASN A 104 -43.97 5.16 -20.52
C ASN A 104 -44.11 3.93 -19.56
N HIS A 105 -44.07 4.24 -18.24
CA HIS A 105 -45.21 4.23 -17.29
C HIS A 105 -45.90 2.94 -16.73
N THR A 106 -45.86 2.87 -15.38
CA THR A 106 -46.94 2.62 -14.36
C THR A 106 -47.46 1.23 -13.90
N LYS A 107 -47.46 1.11 -12.56
CA LYS A 107 -48.54 0.69 -11.60
C LYS A 107 -48.68 -0.77 -11.09
N GLU A 108 -48.66 -0.85 -9.75
CA GLU A 108 -49.58 -1.55 -8.81
C GLU A 108 -50.05 -2.99 -9.08
N SER A 109 -49.79 -3.91 -8.14
CA SER A 109 -50.78 -4.32 -7.11
C SER A 109 -50.30 -5.50 -6.22
N GLU A 110 -50.80 -5.53 -4.98
CA GLU A 110 -50.73 -6.66 -4.02
C GLU A 110 -52.10 -7.37 -4.01
N PRO A 111 -52.25 -8.65 -3.57
CA PRO A 111 -52.34 -8.90 -2.11
C PRO A 111 -51.89 -10.30 -1.58
N GLU A 112 -51.91 -10.40 -0.25
CA GLU A 112 -51.90 -11.56 0.67
C GLU A 112 -53.19 -12.45 0.59
N PRO A 113 -53.43 -13.49 1.45
CA PRO A 113 -52.58 -14.23 2.43
C PRO A 113 -52.76 -15.79 2.41
N ALA A 114 -52.33 -16.47 3.51
CA ALA A 114 -52.77 -17.78 4.08
C ALA A 114 -52.03 -19.09 3.66
N ALA A 115 -51.89 -20.15 4.49
CA ALA A 115 -51.94 -20.30 5.97
C ALA A 115 -51.54 -21.72 6.49
N VAL A 116 -50.98 -21.80 7.72
CA VAL A 116 -51.25 -22.83 8.78
C VAL A 116 -50.62 -24.27 8.74
N LEU A 117 -50.34 -24.82 9.96
CA LEU A 117 -49.87 -26.18 10.39
C LEU A 117 -48.40 -26.61 10.14
N VAL A 118 -47.76 -27.56 10.88
CA VAL A 118 -47.53 -27.81 12.35
C VAL A 118 -46.73 -29.14 12.57
N SER A 119 -45.98 -29.27 13.69
CA SER A 119 -45.40 -30.54 14.26
C SER A 119 -44.25 -31.25 13.50
N GLU A 120 -43.36 -32.09 14.08
CA GLU A 120 -42.93 -32.31 15.50
C GLU A 120 -41.54 -32.98 15.66
N VAL A 121 -40.95 -32.74 16.84
CA VAL A 121 -39.93 -33.46 17.68
C VAL A 121 -39.77 -34.99 17.40
N PRO A 122 -38.54 -35.60 17.37
CA PRO A 122 -37.83 -35.99 18.62
C PRO A 122 -36.27 -36.07 18.65
N SER A 123 -35.74 -36.25 19.88
CA SER A 123 -34.34 -36.52 20.30
C SER A 123 -34.15 -38.05 20.63
N PRO A 124 -33.28 -38.58 21.54
CA PRO A 124 -32.12 -38.05 22.34
C PRO A 124 -30.90 -39.03 22.51
N ILE A 125 -30.01 -38.79 23.50
CA ILE A 125 -29.26 -39.74 24.41
C ILE A 125 -27.68 -39.81 24.39
N ALA A 126 -27.09 -39.23 25.46
CA ALA A 126 -26.04 -39.68 26.41
C ALA A 126 -24.50 -39.81 26.12
N GLU A 127 -23.75 -39.63 27.23
CA GLU A 127 -22.30 -39.84 27.48
C GLU A 127 -21.99 -41.20 28.16
N PRO A 128 -20.76 -41.48 28.65
CA PRO A 128 -20.49 -41.25 30.10
C PRO A 128 -19.03 -40.84 30.50
N THR A 129 -18.85 -40.53 31.81
CA THR A 129 -17.66 -39.93 32.46
C THR A 129 -16.83 -40.91 33.33
N VAL A 130 -15.54 -40.61 33.60
CA VAL A 130 -14.71 -41.20 34.70
C VAL A 130 -13.74 -40.13 35.27
N THR A 131 -13.28 -40.26 36.53
CA THR A 131 -12.66 -39.18 37.34
C THR A 131 -11.50 -39.60 38.28
N ILE A 132 -10.54 -38.68 38.54
CA ILE A 132 -9.86 -38.33 39.84
C ILE A 132 -8.95 -39.44 40.49
N PRO A 133 -7.71 -39.16 41.01
CA PRO A 133 -7.44 -38.23 42.14
C PRO A 133 -6.15 -37.35 42.06
N SER A 134 -5.78 -36.75 43.21
CA SER A 134 -4.90 -35.58 43.44
C SER A 134 -3.67 -35.87 44.34
N GLU A 135 -3.09 -34.82 44.97
CA GLU A 135 -1.92 -34.75 45.91
C GLU A 135 -0.53 -34.46 45.27
N ASP A 136 0.46 -33.83 45.94
CA ASP A 136 0.44 -32.61 46.80
C ASP A 136 1.88 -32.05 47.02
N GLU A 137 2.00 -30.82 47.56
CA GLU A 137 3.21 -30.21 48.17
C GLU A 137 4.59 -30.24 47.42
N SER A 138 5.73 -29.98 48.08
CA SER A 138 6.28 -28.62 48.27
C SER A 138 7.82 -28.58 48.53
N SER A 139 8.48 -27.44 48.24
CA SER A 139 9.87 -27.11 48.67
C SER A 139 10.99 -28.03 48.09
N SER A 140 12.31 -27.85 48.34
CA SER A 140 13.15 -26.63 48.30
C SER A 140 14.67 -26.97 48.24
N LYS A 141 15.48 -26.01 47.76
CA LYS A 141 16.85 -25.66 48.23
C LYS A 141 18.15 -26.44 47.86
N ASP A 142 19.22 -25.63 47.90
CA ASP A 142 20.63 -25.82 48.30
C ASP A 142 21.61 -26.75 47.50
N ASP A 143 22.25 -26.13 46.50
CA ASP A 143 23.71 -25.82 46.43
C ASP A 143 24.88 -26.85 46.53
N THR A 144 25.83 -26.65 45.58
CA THR A 144 27.31 -26.74 45.67
C THR A 144 28.12 -28.06 45.57
N ASN A 145 28.83 -28.17 44.41
CA ASN A 145 30.28 -28.43 44.23
C ASN A 145 31.01 -29.63 44.86
N LEU A 146 31.73 -30.40 44.02
CA LEU A 146 33.22 -30.47 43.90
C LEU A 146 33.63 -31.65 42.96
N ASN A 147 34.86 -31.84 42.45
CA ASN A 147 35.81 -30.98 41.70
C ASN A 147 37.04 -31.84 41.29
N LEU A 148 37.66 -31.66 40.11
CA LEU A 148 39.01 -32.17 39.74
C LEU A 148 39.45 -31.46 38.42
N SER A 149 40.26 -30.39 38.42
CA SER A 149 41.72 -30.32 38.24
C SER A 149 42.28 -31.11 37.02
N ARG A 150 43.19 -30.62 36.14
CA ARG A 150 44.09 -29.43 36.02
C ARG A 150 44.55 -29.32 34.52
N SER A 151 45.32 -28.38 33.95
CA SER A 151 46.07 -27.16 34.35
C SER A 151 46.27 -26.19 33.13
N ALA A 152 47.45 -25.56 32.95
CA ALA A 152 47.82 -24.58 31.88
C ALA A 152 49.36 -24.72 31.55
N PRO A 153 50.13 -23.82 30.85
CA PRO A 153 49.91 -22.43 30.42
C PRO A 153 50.41 -22.03 28.97
N LYS A 154 50.52 -20.70 28.71
CA LYS A 154 51.00 -20.04 27.46
C LYS A 154 52.52 -19.72 27.47
N PRO A 155 53.09 -19.11 26.39
CA PRO A 155 53.40 -17.66 26.45
C PRO A 155 53.14 -16.89 25.12
N ALA A 156 53.54 -15.61 25.03
CA ALA A 156 53.45 -14.74 23.84
C ALA A 156 54.40 -13.52 23.93
N LEU A 157 54.86 -12.94 22.78
CA LEU A 157 55.28 -11.52 22.63
C LEU A 157 55.60 -11.12 21.16
N GLU A 158 55.35 -9.84 20.81
CA GLU A 158 56.07 -8.97 19.82
C GLU A 158 56.26 -9.42 18.33
N SER A 159 56.60 -8.57 17.32
CA SER A 159 56.86 -7.11 17.23
C SER A 159 56.39 -6.52 15.86
N LYS A 160 56.61 -5.21 15.61
CA LYS A 160 56.27 -4.49 14.36
C LYS A 160 57.40 -4.55 13.31
N ALA A 161 57.05 -4.53 12.02
CA ALA A 161 57.87 -3.95 10.95
C ALA A 161 57.03 -3.48 9.75
N ASN A 162 57.33 -2.28 9.23
CA ASN A 162 56.97 -1.91 7.85
C ASN A 162 58.09 -2.37 6.92
N HIS A 163 57.79 -2.71 5.66
CA HIS A 163 58.60 -2.13 4.58
C HIS A 163 57.90 -2.07 3.22
N LEU A 164 58.17 -0.97 2.53
CA LEU A 164 57.88 -0.76 1.11
C LEU A 164 58.85 -1.60 0.26
N SER A 165 58.34 -2.24 -0.80
CA SER A 165 59.16 -2.78 -1.89
C SER A 165 58.51 -2.46 -3.24
N SER A 166 59.14 -1.55 -3.98
CA SER A 166 58.90 -1.34 -5.40
C SER A 166 59.87 -2.19 -6.21
N LYS A 167 59.45 -2.68 -7.38
CA LYS A 167 60.38 -3.14 -8.42
C LYS A 167 59.84 -2.82 -9.81
N LEU A 168 60.77 -2.49 -10.70
CA LEU A 168 60.53 -1.93 -12.04
C LEU A 168 60.39 -3.01 -13.11
N GLU A 169 59.58 -2.71 -14.13
CA GLU A 169 59.77 -3.05 -15.56
C GLU A 169 59.80 -4.56 -15.95
N ALA A 170 59.55 -4.98 -17.20
CA ALA A 170 59.34 -4.28 -18.47
C ALA A 170 58.16 -4.93 -19.27
N PRO A 171 57.78 -4.46 -20.48
CA PRO A 171 56.50 -4.84 -21.10
C PRO A 171 56.51 -6.20 -21.82
N SER A 172 55.34 -6.86 -21.87
CA SER A 172 55.09 -7.97 -22.79
C SER A 172 53.72 -7.83 -23.50
N LEU A 173 53.82 -7.88 -24.84
CA LEU A 173 52.81 -8.06 -25.90
C LEU A 173 51.31 -8.14 -25.52
N ILE A 174 50.53 -7.30 -26.20
CA ILE A 174 49.07 -7.45 -26.32
C ILE A 174 48.77 -8.75 -27.09
N VAL A 175 48.25 -9.76 -26.38
CA VAL A 175 47.58 -10.91 -26.97
C VAL A 175 46.10 -10.82 -26.58
N ALA A 176 45.23 -10.64 -27.57
CA ALA A 176 43.79 -10.65 -27.33
C ALA A 176 43.36 -12.07 -26.90
N PRO A 177 42.63 -12.24 -25.79
CA PRO A 177 42.15 -13.56 -25.39
C PRO A 177 41.15 -14.09 -26.44
N PRO A 178 41.25 -15.36 -26.86
CA PRO A 178 40.28 -15.95 -27.77
C PRO A 178 38.90 -16.01 -27.12
N SER A 179 37.86 -16.04 -27.95
CA SER A 179 36.46 -16.10 -27.52
C SER A 179 36.19 -17.30 -26.62
N GLN A 180 35.85 -17.04 -25.35
CA GLN A 180 35.38 -18.09 -24.44
C GLN A 180 34.01 -18.60 -24.88
N GLN A 181 34.01 -19.68 -25.66
CA GLN A 181 32.88 -20.59 -25.71
C GLN A 181 32.70 -21.22 -24.31
N GLY A 182 31.45 -21.48 -23.92
CA GLY A 182 31.10 -21.75 -22.53
C GLY A 182 31.77 -22.98 -21.94
N ALA A 183 32.63 -22.78 -20.94
CA ALA A 183 33.05 -23.85 -20.04
C ALA A 183 31.83 -24.39 -19.24
N PRO A 184 31.78 -25.68 -18.89
CA PRO A 184 30.74 -26.20 -18.00
C PRO A 184 30.81 -25.50 -16.63
N PRO A 185 29.66 -25.27 -15.96
CA PRO A 185 29.63 -24.57 -14.68
C PRO A 185 30.36 -25.39 -13.61
N SER A 186 31.33 -24.77 -12.94
CA SER A 186 32.12 -25.41 -11.88
C SER A 186 31.24 -26.03 -10.79
N ASP A 187 31.68 -27.13 -10.19
CA ASP A 187 30.93 -27.82 -9.14
C ASP A 187 30.56 -26.89 -7.98
N ALA A 188 31.44 -25.96 -7.63
CA ALA A 188 31.18 -24.94 -6.61
C ALA A 188 29.97 -24.05 -6.94
N GLU A 189 29.78 -23.68 -8.20
CA GLU A 189 28.62 -22.89 -8.64
C GLU A 189 27.33 -23.73 -8.63
N THR A 190 27.42 -24.99 -9.05
CA THR A 190 26.31 -25.95 -9.00
C THR A 190 25.88 -26.26 -7.56
N VAL A 191 26.84 -26.43 -6.63
CA VAL A 191 26.61 -26.59 -5.18
C VAL A 191 25.97 -25.32 -4.60
N LYS A 192 26.49 -24.13 -4.90
CA LYS A 192 25.92 -22.85 -4.45
C LYS A 192 24.49 -22.63 -4.97
N LYS A 193 24.20 -23.05 -6.20
CA LYS A 193 22.85 -23.04 -6.78
C LYS A 193 21.92 -24.02 -6.06
N ARG A 194 22.37 -25.24 -5.75
CA ARG A 194 21.61 -26.23 -4.96
C ARG A 194 21.34 -25.74 -3.53
N GLN A 195 22.34 -25.17 -2.85
CA GLN A 195 22.18 -24.56 -1.52
C GLN A 195 21.15 -23.43 -1.55
N ASN A 196 21.24 -22.49 -2.50
CA ASN A 196 20.27 -21.41 -2.64
C ASN A 196 18.84 -21.90 -2.87
N ILE A 197 18.65 -23.00 -3.62
CA ILE A 197 17.34 -23.64 -3.80
C ILE A 197 16.87 -24.26 -2.47
N LEU A 198 17.70 -25.07 -1.82
CA LEU A 198 17.35 -25.75 -0.56
C LEU A 198 17.01 -24.75 0.56
N THR A 199 17.80 -23.69 0.73
CA THR A 199 17.52 -22.59 1.67
C THR A 199 16.18 -21.94 1.35
N ARG A 200 15.86 -21.68 0.08
CA ARG A 200 14.56 -21.09 -0.29
C ARG A 200 13.39 -22.04 -0.05
N THR A 201 13.53 -23.32 -0.38
CA THR A 201 12.49 -24.32 -0.10
C THR A 201 12.24 -24.46 1.41
N LEU A 202 13.30 -24.57 2.22
CA LEU A 202 13.21 -24.64 3.68
C LEU A 202 12.52 -23.40 4.28
N TRP A 203 13.00 -22.20 3.93
CA TRP A 203 12.37 -20.96 4.42
C TRP A 203 10.93 -20.78 3.92
N THR A 204 10.58 -21.30 2.73
CA THR A 204 9.19 -21.31 2.25
C THR A 204 8.29 -22.13 3.16
N PHE A 205 8.70 -23.36 3.53
CA PHE A 205 7.94 -24.19 4.48
C PHE A 205 7.87 -23.57 5.88
N ILE A 206 8.97 -22.97 6.38
CA ILE A 206 8.97 -22.25 7.67
C ILE A 206 7.98 -21.08 7.65
N MET A 207 7.93 -20.29 6.57
CA MET A 207 7.00 -19.17 6.45
C MET A 207 5.54 -19.61 6.31
N ILE A 208 5.26 -20.68 5.56
CA ILE A 208 3.90 -21.23 5.42
C ILE A 208 3.42 -21.82 6.75
N GLY A 209 4.24 -22.65 7.40
CA GLY A 209 3.93 -23.24 8.70
C GLY A 209 3.77 -22.20 9.80
N GLY A 210 4.64 -21.18 9.84
CA GLY A 210 4.52 -20.05 10.76
C GLY A 210 3.27 -19.20 10.53
N PHE A 211 2.93 -18.91 9.27
CA PHE A 211 1.69 -18.21 8.93
C PHE A 211 0.45 -18.99 9.35
N ILE A 212 0.38 -20.29 9.04
CA ILE A 212 -0.74 -21.17 9.44
C ILE A 212 -0.82 -21.27 10.96
N GLY A 213 0.31 -21.38 11.66
CA GLY A 213 0.36 -21.36 13.12
C GLY A 213 -0.27 -20.08 13.70
N LEU A 214 0.15 -18.90 13.23
CA LEU A 214 -0.41 -17.62 13.66
C LEU A 214 -1.91 -17.49 13.31
N LEU A 215 -2.32 -18.00 12.14
CA LEU A 215 -3.73 -18.02 11.70
C LEU A 215 -4.61 -18.90 12.59
N LEU A 216 -4.06 -19.97 13.17
CA LEU A 216 -4.76 -20.83 14.14
C LEU A 216 -4.71 -20.27 15.57
N MET A 217 -3.67 -19.52 15.93
CA MET A 217 -3.50 -18.97 17.28
C MET A 217 -4.48 -17.84 17.61
N GLY A 218 -4.88 -17.01 16.65
CA GLY A 218 -5.92 -16.00 16.89
C GLY A 218 -5.81 -14.71 16.08
N HIS A 219 -6.92 -13.95 16.10
CA HIS A 219 -7.01 -12.60 15.52
C HIS A 219 -5.86 -11.69 15.96
N ALA A 220 -5.51 -11.70 17.26
CA ALA A 220 -4.40 -10.91 17.82
C ALA A 220 -3.04 -11.24 17.17
N TYR A 221 -2.74 -12.52 16.93
CA TYR A 221 -1.48 -12.95 16.33
C TYR A 221 -1.38 -12.54 14.85
N MET A 222 -2.50 -12.52 14.13
CA MET A 222 -2.55 -12.03 12.76
C MET A 222 -2.42 -10.50 12.68
N ILE A 223 -2.97 -9.76 13.65
CA ILE A 223 -2.75 -8.31 13.78
C ILE A 223 -1.28 -8.01 14.07
N LEU A 224 -0.65 -8.74 15.01
CA LEU A 224 0.78 -8.62 15.31
C LEU A 224 1.66 -8.96 14.09
N LEU A 225 1.29 -9.96 13.28
CA LEU A 225 1.97 -10.29 12.03
C LEU A 225 1.89 -9.14 11.02
N VAL A 226 0.71 -8.52 10.84
CA VAL A 226 0.55 -7.36 9.95
C VAL A 226 1.35 -6.16 10.43
N MET A 227 1.35 -5.89 11.74
CA MET A 227 2.17 -4.82 12.36
C MET A 227 3.67 -5.06 12.18
N LEU A 228 4.13 -6.32 12.28
CA LEU A 228 5.51 -6.70 12.01
C LEU A 228 5.87 -6.51 10.53
N CYS A 229 5.04 -6.99 9.61
CA CYS A 229 5.23 -6.79 8.17
C CYS A 229 5.25 -5.31 7.78
N GLN A 230 4.31 -4.50 8.28
CA GLN A 230 4.25 -3.04 8.14
C GLN A 230 5.58 -2.39 8.57
N THR A 231 6.08 -2.78 9.74
CA THR A 231 7.34 -2.24 10.32
C THR A 231 8.56 -2.63 9.49
N LEU A 232 8.61 -3.87 8.97
CA LEU A 232 9.70 -4.34 8.10
C LEU A 232 9.70 -3.64 6.74
N VAL A 233 8.53 -3.45 6.12
CA VAL A 233 8.38 -2.70 4.86
C VAL A 233 8.76 -1.23 5.05
N TYR A 234 8.24 -0.57 6.10
CA TYR A 234 8.56 0.83 6.39
C TYR A 234 10.08 1.03 6.60
N ARG A 235 10.73 0.09 7.30
CA ARG A 235 12.19 0.08 7.48
C ARG A 235 12.96 -0.04 6.15
N GLU A 236 12.54 -0.94 5.25
CA GLU A 236 13.16 -1.10 3.92
C GLU A 236 13.01 0.17 3.08
N VAL A 237 11.77 0.66 2.93
CA VAL A 237 11.45 1.83 2.11
C VAL A 237 12.16 3.09 2.61
N THR A 238 12.14 3.37 3.92
CA THR A 238 12.85 4.54 4.48
C THR A 238 14.37 4.42 4.44
N ALA A 239 14.94 3.21 4.54
CA ALA A 239 16.37 2.99 4.38
C ALA A 239 16.83 3.33 2.95
N LEU A 240 16.08 2.91 1.93
CA LEU A 240 16.40 3.22 0.53
C LEU A 240 16.42 4.73 0.24
N PHE A 241 15.43 5.49 0.72
CA PHE A 241 15.44 6.94 0.55
C PHE A 241 16.61 7.62 1.25
N THR A 242 16.99 7.13 2.44
CA THR A 242 18.16 7.62 3.18
C THR A 242 19.44 7.41 2.37
N LEU A 243 19.62 6.23 1.76
CA LEU A 243 20.77 5.90 0.91
C LEU A 243 20.80 6.72 -0.39
N ALA A 244 19.66 6.82 -1.09
CA ALA A 244 19.53 7.52 -2.36
C ALA A 244 19.67 9.05 -2.26
N GLN A 245 19.61 9.62 -1.05
CA GLN A 245 19.98 11.01 -0.78
C GLN A 245 21.48 11.18 -0.51
N SER A 246 22.13 10.26 0.24
CA SER A 246 23.58 10.33 0.50
C SER A 246 24.43 10.18 -0.76
N ASP A 247 23.94 9.45 -1.76
CA ASP A 247 24.69 9.14 -3.00
C ASP A 247 24.91 10.34 -3.95
N LYS A 248 24.37 11.54 -3.62
CA LYS A 248 24.32 12.69 -4.55
C LYS A 248 25.26 13.85 -4.24
N ARG A 249 25.87 13.87 -3.05
CA ARG A 249 27.11 14.60 -2.72
C ARG A 249 27.56 14.34 -1.28
N ASP A 250 28.86 14.54 -1.07
CA ASP A 250 29.56 14.72 0.19
C ASP A 250 29.71 13.48 1.09
N GLU A 251 30.85 12.78 0.94
CA GLU A 251 31.37 11.79 1.90
C GLU A 251 31.77 12.40 3.28
N VAL A 252 31.54 13.69 3.48
CA VAL A 252 32.16 14.49 4.56
C VAL A 252 31.10 15.12 5.47
N LYS A 253 31.09 14.64 6.72
CA LYS A 253 30.39 15.17 7.92
C LYS A 253 28.87 14.93 8.01
N GLY A 254 28.52 14.09 8.98
CA GLY A 254 27.27 14.24 9.75
C GLY A 254 26.03 13.54 9.20
N LYS A 255 25.91 12.23 9.42
CA LYS A 255 24.59 11.58 9.50
C LYS A 255 23.81 12.23 10.63
N ASP A 256 22.81 13.05 10.31
CA ASP A 256 21.98 13.72 11.31
C ASP A 256 21.15 12.67 12.09
N PRO A 257 21.45 12.40 13.38
CA PRO A 257 20.78 11.32 14.12
C PRO A 257 19.30 11.62 14.30
N TRP A 258 18.98 12.91 14.49
CA TRP A 258 17.62 13.41 14.69
C TRP A 258 16.69 13.03 13.54
N SER A 259 17.19 13.11 12.31
CA SER A 259 16.43 12.74 11.11
C SER A 259 15.98 11.28 11.11
N LYS A 260 16.70 10.36 11.76
CA LYS A 260 16.26 8.96 11.88
C LYS A 260 15.25 8.77 13.02
N THR A 261 15.48 9.40 14.16
CA THR A 261 14.56 9.38 15.31
C THR A 261 13.20 9.94 14.90
N LEU A 262 13.19 11.05 14.16
CA LEU A 262 11.99 11.72 13.69
C LEU A 262 11.16 10.88 12.70
N ASN A 263 11.81 10.12 11.81
CA ASN A 263 11.10 9.19 10.91
C ASN A 263 10.36 8.09 11.70
N TRP A 264 10.96 7.57 12.77
CA TRP A 264 10.32 6.59 13.65
C TRP A 264 9.27 7.23 14.57
N TYR A 265 9.46 8.49 14.95
CA TYR A 265 8.46 9.26 15.71
C TYR A 265 7.15 9.43 14.91
N PHE A 266 7.23 9.88 13.65
CA PHE A 266 6.03 9.99 12.81
C PHE A 266 5.37 8.62 12.56
N PHE A 267 6.17 7.55 12.38
CA PHE A 267 5.64 6.18 12.32
C PHE A 267 4.86 5.81 13.59
N ALA A 268 5.42 6.03 14.78
CA ALA A 268 4.74 5.75 16.04
C ALA A 268 3.46 6.60 16.21
N ALA A 269 3.49 7.89 15.88
CA ALA A 269 2.34 8.78 15.98
C ALA A 269 1.19 8.40 15.02
N THR A 270 1.51 8.05 13.76
CA THR A 270 0.49 7.57 12.80
C THR A 270 -0.07 6.21 13.19
N ASN A 271 0.75 5.31 13.74
CA ASN A 271 0.28 4.03 14.28
C ASN A 271 -0.65 4.25 15.48
N TYR A 272 -0.26 5.10 16.44
CA TYR A 272 -1.09 5.46 17.59
C TYR A 272 -2.46 5.98 17.13
N PHE A 273 -2.50 6.97 16.24
CA PHE A 273 -3.76 7.53 15.72
C PHE A 273 -4.68 6.47 15.11
N LEU A 274 -4.18 5.70 14.14
CA LEU A 274 -5.00 4.77 13.35
C LEU A 274 -5.41 3.53 14.14
N TYR A 275 -4.47 2.85 14.79
CA TYR A 275 -4.79 1.64 15.56
C TYR A 275 -5.49 1.95 16.87
N GLY A 276 -5.29 3.15 17.44
CA GLY A 276 -6.04 3.63 18.59
C GLY A 276 -7.54 3.76 18.29
N GLU A 277 -7.94 4.36 17.15
CA GLU A 277 -9.36 4.42 16.76
C GLU A 277 -9.95 3.01 16.62
N SER A 278 -9.25 2.07 15.97
CA SER A 278 -9.70 0.67 15.87
C SER A 278 -9.87 0.01 17.25
N ILE A 279 -8.87 0.13 18.14
CA ILE A 279 -8.90 -0.51 19.46
C ILE A 279 -10.03 0.07 20.33
N ILE A 280 -10.22 1.39 20.31
CA ILE A 280 -11.30 2.09 21.02
C ILE A 280 -12.68 1.70 20.47
N TYR A 281 -12.79 1.43 19.16
CA TYR A 281 -14.03 1.01 18.50
C TYR A 281 -14.41 -0.44 18.86
N TYR A 282 -13.53 -1.41 18.59
CA TYR A 282 -13.86 -2.84 18.80
C TYR A 282 -13.83 -3.25 20.28
N PHE A 283 -12.87 -2.74 21.07
CA PHE A 283 -12.66 -3.15 22.47
C PHE A 283 -13.17 -2.13 23.47
N LYS A 284 -14.19 -1.34 23.09
CA LYS A 284 -14.79 -0.28 23.91
C LYS A 284 -15.10 -0.73 25.34
N HIS A 285 -15.66 -1.93 25.51
CA HIS A 285 -16.02 -2.44 26.84
C HIS A 285 -14.80 -2.65 27.75
N VAL A 286 -13.67 -3.12 27.20
CA VAL A 286 -12.41 -3.28 27.94
C VAL A 286 -11.79 -1.91 28.22
N VAL A 287 -11.61 -1.09 27.17
CA VAL A 287 -10.92 0.20 27.22
C VAL A 287 -11.60 1.21 28.14
N PHE A 288 -12.93 1.18 28.28
CA PHE A 288 -13.67 2.04 29.21
C PHE A 288 -13.86 1.43 30.61
N SER A 289 -13.47 0.17 30.84
CA SER A 289 -13.45 -0.44 32.17
C SER A 289 -12.19 -0.08 32.98
N GLU A 290 -11.06 0.13 32.29
CA GLU A 290 -9.79 0.50 32.93
C GLU A 290 -9.67 2.03 33.08
N ALA A 291 -9.75 2.51 34.33
CA ALA A 291 -9.61 3.94 34.66
C ALA A 291 -8.30 4.58 34.18
N GLN A 292 -7.24 3.78 33.97
CA GLN A 292 -5.95 4.25 33.42
C GLN A 292 -5.98 4.47 31.90
N LEU A 293 -6.79 3.71 31.15
CA LEU A 293 -6.92 3.85 29.69
C LEU A 293 -7.95 4.91 29.29
N LEU A 294 -8.98 5.11 30.12
CA LEU A 294 -10.04 6.10 29.91
C LEU A 294 -9.57 7.50 29.45
N PRO A 295 -8.57 8.16 30.06
CA PRO A 295 -8.11 9.48 29.60
C PRO A 295 -7.45 9.43 28.21
N PHE A 296 -6.75 8.35 27.86
CA PHE A 296 -6.14 8.18 26.53
C PHE A 296 -7.20 7.92 25.46
N ALA A 297 -8.20 7.09 25.78
CA ALA A 297 -9.29 6.75 24.87
C ALA A 297 -10.23 7.94 24.58
N THR A 298 -10.63 8.67 25.63
CA THR A 298 -11.52 9.84 25.49
C THR A 298 -10.86 11.01 24.77
N ASN A 299 -9.57 11.27 25.03
CA ASN A 299 -8.81 12.35 24.40
C ASN A 299 -8.00 11.90 23.17
N HIS A 300 -8.24 10.69 22.64
CA HIS A 300 -7.39 10.03 21.64
C HIS A 300 -7.04 10.91 20.44
N ARG A 301 -8.03 11.60 19.87
CA ARG A 301 -7.86 12.50 18.72
C ARG A 301 -7.03 13.73 19.05
N LEU A 302 -7.20 14.30 20.24
CA LEU A 302 -6.43 15.45 20.72
C LEU A 302 -4.97 15.06 21.01
N ILE A 303 -4.75 13.91 21.64
CA ILE A 303 -3.41 13.35 21.90
C ILE A 303 -2.71 13.05 20.56
N SER A 304 -3.41 12.43 19.62
CA SER A 304 -2.88 12.13 18.27
C SER A 304 -2.48 13.41 17.51
N PHE A 305 -3.31 14.45 17.58
CA PHE A 305 -3.00 15.76 17.00
C PHE A 305 -1.78 16.41 17.68
N ALA A 306 -1.71 16.38 19.02
CA ALA A 306 -0.59 16.90 19.78
C ALA A 306 0.73 16.16 19.48
N LEU A 307 0.70 14.83 19.34
CA LEU A 307 1.86 14.07 18.89
C LEU A 307 2.29 14.49 17.48
N TYR A 308 1.37 14.62 16.53
CA TYR A 308 1.71 15.08 15.18
C TYR A 308 2.31 16.50 15.17
N THR A 309 1.76 17.44 15.93
CA THR A 309 2.29 18.82 15.99
C THR A 309 3.64 18.90 16.70
N ILE A 310 3.87 18.12 17.77
CA ILE A 310 5.19 17.99 18.41
C ILE A 310 6.22 17.44 17.40
N GLY A 311 5.85 16.43 16.60
CA GLY A 311 6.68 15.92 15.51
C GLY A 311 6.99 16.98 14.45
N LEU A 312 5.99 17.78 14.04
CA LEU A 312 6.16 18.86 13.07
C LEU A 312 7.06 19.98 13.61
N MET A 313 6.91 20.37 14.87
CA MET A 313 7.81 21.34 15.53
C MET A 313 9.23 20.78 15.64
N GLY A 314 9.37 19.50 16.00
CA GLY A 314 10.65 18.78 16.01
C GLY A 314 11.31 18.65 14.63
N PHE A 315 10.52 18.64 13.55
CA PHE A 315 11.03 18.76 12.18
C PHE A 315 11.55 20.18 11.91
N VAL A 316 10.73 21.21 12.16
CA VAL A 316 11.07 22.61 11.89
C VAL A 316 12.32 23.06 12.66
N LEU A 317 12.43 22.70 13.95
CA LEU A 317 13.59 22.97 14.80
C LEU A 317 14.87 22.24 14.33
N SER A 318 14.75 21.20 13.49
CA SER A 318 15.90 20.47 12.94
C SER A 318 16.44 21.03 11.62
N LEU A 319 15.76 22.02 11.01
CA LEU A 319 16.10 22.53 9.69
C LEU A 319 17.49 23.19 9.66
N LYS A 320 18.37 22.70 8.80
CA LYS A 320 19.76 23.14 8.67
C LYS A 320 19.99 23.81 7.33
N LYS A 321 20.48 25.05 7.36
CA LYS A 321 20.81 25.84 6.16
C LYS A 321 21.82 25.05 5.30
N GLY A 322 21.48 24.84 4.02
CA GLY A 322 22.19 23.94 3.10
C GLY A 322 21.49 22.60 2.88
N TYR A 323 20.95 21.97 3.93
CA TYR A 323 20.33 20.63 3.88
C TYR A 323 18.81 20.63 3.63
N LEU A 324 18.16 21.80 3.73
CA LEU A 324 16.73 22.05 3.51
C LEU A 324 16.09 21.16 2.43
N LYS A 325 16.64 21.09 1.20
CA LYS A 325 16.05 20.29 0.11
C LYS A 325 16.07 18.78 0.37
N GLN A 326 17.09 18.27 1.06
CA GLN A 326 17.13 16.87 1.48
C GLN A 326 16.14 16.62 2.62
N GLN A 327 16.09 17.51 3.62
CA GLN A 327 15.19 17.41 4.78
C GLN A 327 13.71 17.46 4.38
N PHE A 328 13.27 18.45 3.59
CA PHE A 328 11.90 18.50 3.07
C PHE A 328 11.60 17.34 2.10
N GLY A 329 12.58 16.90 1.31
CA GLY A 329 12.44 15.72 0.46
C GLY A 329 12.19 14.44 1.27
N LEU A 330 12.96 14.24 2.35
CA LEU A 330 12.80 13.08 3.24
C LEU A 330 11.49 13.16 4.03
N PHE A 331 11.11 14.33 4.53
CA PHE A 331 9.82 14.56 5.20
C PHE A 331 8.65 14.18 4.29
N CYS A 332 8.68 14.58 3.02
CA CYS A 332 7.69 14.18 2.01
C CYS A 332 7.68 12.66 1.78
N TRP A 333 8.84 12.03 1.59
CA TRP A 333 8.94 10.57 1.43
C TRP A 333 8.45 9.79 2.65
N VAL A 334 8.69 10.28 3.88
CA VAL A 334 8.17 9.70 5.11
C VAL A 334 6.64 9.75 5.11
N HIS A 335 6.03 10.91 4.89
CA HIS A 335 4.57 11.04 4.90
C HIS A 335 3.90 10.23 3.78
N MET A 336 4.50 10.18 2.58
CA MET A 336 4.05 9.30 1.49
C MET A 336 4.15 7.82 1.87
N SER A 337 5.23 7.41 2.57
CA SER A 337 5.43 6.03 3.02
C SER A 337 4.44 5.66 4.12
N LEU A 338 4.13 6.58 5.04
CA LEU A 338 3.11 6.37 6.08
C LEU A 338 1.71 6.22 5.46
N LEU A 339 1.38 7.06 4.48
CA LEU A 339 0.13 6.97 3.72
C LEU A 339 -0.02 5.63 3.00
N LEU A 340 0.98 5.17 2.25
CA LEU A 340 0.87 3.92 1.49
C LEU A 340 1.02 2.64 2.34
N ILE A 341 1.79 2.66 3.42
CA ILE A 341 2.12 1.45 4.20
C ILE A 341 1.22 1.33 5.44
N VAL A 342 1.09 2.39 6.26
CA VAL A 342 0.40 2.30 7.56
C VAL A 342 -1.11 2.33 7.39
N VAL A 343 -1.65 3.19 6.50
CA VAL A 343 -3.11 3.22 6.23
C VAL A 343 -3.58 1.90 5.60
N SER A 344 -2.84 1.37 4.62
CA SER A 344 -3.13 0.06 4.02
C SER A 344 -3.07 -1.09 5.03
N SER A 345 -2.13 -1.06 5.97
CA SER A 345 -2.02 -2.05 7.04
C SER A 345 -3.15 -1.93 8.07
N HIS A 346 -3.57 -0.70 8.39
CA HIS A 346 -4.74 -0.44 9.25
C HIS A 346 -6.03 -0.98 8.61
N PHE A 347 -6.22 -0.81 7.30
CA PHE A 347 -7.33 -1.43 6.58
C PHE A 347 -7.26 -2.97 6.58
N ILE A 348 -6.07 -3.57 6.42
CA ILE A 348 -5.86 -5.02 6.59
C ILE A 348 -6.25 -5.48 8.00
N VAL A 349 -5.86 -4.74 9.04
CA VAL A 349 -6.22 -5.06 10.44
C VAL A 349 -7.73 -4.91 10.66
N ASN A 350 -8.38 -3.89 10.11
CA ASN A 350 -9.83 -3.77 10.18
C ASN A 350 -10.56 -4.94 9.48
N ASN A 351 -10.02 -5.48 8.37
CA ASN A 351 -10.55 -6.69 7.76
C ASN A 351 -10.42 -7.91 8.69
N ILE A 352 -9.29 -8.05 9.40
CA ILE A 352 -9.11 -9.11 10.40
C ILE A 352 -10.16 -8.97 11.53
N LEU A 353 -10.38 -7.74 12.02
CA LEU A 353 -11.31 -7.47 13.13
C LEU A 353 -12.79 -7.74 12.74
N GLU A 354 -13.16 -7.57 11.47
CA GLU A 354 -14.47 -7.96 10.90
C GLU A 354 -14.60 -9.47 10.59
N GLY A 355 -13.54 -10.25 10.79
CA GLY A 355 -13.50 -11.71 10.64
C GLY A 355 -12.37 -12.17 9.71
N LEU A 356 -11.61 -13.19 10.15
CA LEU A 356 -10.41 -13.68 9.47
C LEU A 356 -10.59 -14.00 7.99
N ILE A 357 -11.78 -14.40 7.54
CA ILE A 357 -12.09 -14.69 6.14
C ILE A 357 -11.85 -13.48 5.20
N TRP A 358 -12.10 -12.25 5.67
CA TRP A 358 -11.86 -11.00 4.93
C TRP A 358 -10.38 -10.63 4.85
N PHE A 359 -9.51 -11.31 5.60
CA PHE A 359 -8.07 -11.24 5.40
C PHE A 359 -7.55 -12.43 4.59
N TRP A 360 -7.87 -13.64 5.06
CA TRP A 360 -7.27 -14.89 4.59
C TRP A 360 -7.61 -15.21 3.14
N VAL A 361 -8.89 -15.16 2.77
CA VAL A 361 -9.31 -15.49 1.40
C VAL A 361 -8.70 -14.48 0.42
N PRO A 362 -8.91 -13.15 0.54
CA PRO A 362 -8.22 -12.14 -0.27
C PRO A 362 -6.70 -12.30 -0.39
N ALA A 363 -5.98 -12.49 0.72
CA ALA A 363 -4.53 -12.64 0.71
C ALA A 363 -4.08 -13.92 -0.03
N SER A 364 -4.82 -15.01 0.14
CA SER A 364 -4.58 -16.27 -0.57
C SER A 364 -4.91 -16.19 -2.07
N LEU A 365 -5.90 -15.38 -2.48
CA LEU A 365 -6.19 -15.15 -3.90
C LEU A 365 -5.01 -14.46 -4.61
N VAL A 366 -4.36 -13.49 -3.96
CA VAL A 366 -3.16 -12.81 -4.51
C VAL A 366 -2.00 -13.80 -4.67
N ILE A 367 -1.74 -14.64 -3.67
CA ILE A 367 -0.71 -15.69 -3.74
C ILE A 367 -1.03 -16.69 -4.87
N CYS A 368 -2.28 -17.13 -4.96
CA CYS A 368 -2.80 -17.97 -6.03
C CYS A 368 -2.57 -17.33 -7.41
N ASN A 369 -2.86 -16.03 -7.56
CA ASN A 369 -2.73 -15.33 -8.84
C ASN A 369 -1.27 -15.23 -9.31
N ASP A 370 -0.33 -14.81 -8.46
CA ASP A 370 1.10 -14.76 -8.84
C ASP A 370 1.67 -16.18 -9.13
N VAL A 371 1.20 -17.22 -8.42
CA VAL A 371 1.58 -18.62 -8.70
C VAL A 371 1.05 -19.09 -10.06
N PHE A 372 -0.23 -18.90 -10.36
CA PHE A 372 -0.77 -19.32 -11.66
C PHE A 372 -0.25 -18.44 -12.82
N ALA A 373 0.02 -17.15 -12.59
CA ALA A 373 0.66 -16.28 -13.58
C ALA A 373 2.07 -16.78 -13.96
N TYR A 374 2.80 -17.34 -12.99
CA TYR A 374 4.09 -17.99 -13.21
C TYR A 374 3.94 -19.35 -13.92
N VAL A 375 2.99 -20.20 -13.51
CA VAL A 375 2.76 -21.53 -14.12
C VAL A 375 2.32 -21.41 -15.58
N TRP A 376 1.26 -20.66 -15.87
CA TRP A 376 0.79 -20.43 -17.24
C TRP A 376 1.79 -19.61 -18.05
N GLY A 377 2.45 -18.64 -17.42
CA GLY A 377 3.47 -17.79 -18.04
C GLY A 377 4.74 -18.53 -18.45
N MET A 378 5.11 -19.63 -17.78
CA MET A 378 6.17 -20.53 -18.25
C MET A 378 5.68 -21.56 -19.28
N SER A 379 4.46 -22.06 -19.13
CA SER A 379 3.97 -23.21 -19.91
C SER A 379 3.50 -22.81 -21.31
N ILE A 380 2.87 -21.63 -21.44
CA ILE A 380 2.24 -21.14 -22.68
C ILE A 380 2.72 -19.71 -23.04
N GLY A 381 3.31 -18.99 -22.08
CA GLY A 381 3.72 -17.59 -22.24
C GLY A 381 4.66 -17.32 -23.41
N ARG A 382 4.30 -16.34 -24.25
CA ARG A 382 5.08 -15.92 -25.43
C ARG A 382 5.11 -14.39 -25.58
N THR A 383 4.01 -13.71 -25.27
CA THR A 383 3.90 -12.25 -25.42
C THR A 383 4.19 -11.53 -24.10
N PRO A 384 5.19 -10.62 -24.03
CA PRO A 384 5.51 -9.89 -22.81
C PRO A 384 4.46 -8.82 -22.50
N LEU A 385 3.97 -8.77 -21.26
CA LEU A 385 2.86 -7.91 -20.85
C LEU A 385 3.27 -6.43 -20.66
N ILE A 386 4.49 -6.17 -20.20
CA ILE A 386 5.01 -4.80 -20.03
C ILE A 386 6.54 -4.77 -20.12
N GLN A 387 7.09 -3.78 -20.85
CA GLN A 387 8.55 -3.63 -21.03
C GLN A 387 9.33 -3.50 -19.71
N LEU A 388 8.69 -2.95 -18.67
CA LEU A 388 9.22 -2.78 -17.32
C LEU A 388 9.44 -4.11 -16.56
N SER A 389 8.75 -5.17 -16.99
CA SER A 389 8.83 -6.51 -16.40
C SER A 389 8.71 -7.58 -17.51
N PRO A 390 9.77 -7.76 -18.33
CA PRO A 390 9.72 -8.61 -19.54
C PRO A 390 9.60 -10.12 -19.25
N LYS A 391 9.39 -10.51 -17.99
CA LYS A 391 9.13 -11.88 -17.54
C LYS A 391 7.65 -12.16 -17.20
N LYS A 392 6.80 -11.12 -17.08
CA LYS A 392 5.34 -11.31 -16.97
C LYS A 392 4.75 -11.31 -18.39
N THR A 393 3.93 -12.30 -18.71
CA THR A 393 3.38 -12.54 -20.06
C THR A 393 1.85 -12.40 -20.08
N VAL A 394 1.28 -12.11 -21.25
CA VAL A 394 -0.18 -11.93 -21.39
C VAL A 394 -0.91 -13.25 -21.22
N GLU A 395 -0.38 -14.35 -21.76
CA GLU A 395 -0.97 -15.69 -21.61
C GLU A 395 -0.92 -16.16 -20.16
N GLY A 396 0.15 -15.81 -19.43
CA GLY A 396 0.25 -16.03 -17.99
C GLY A 396 -0.81 -15.27 -17.20
N PHE A 397 -1.03 -13.99 -17.52
CA PHE A 397 -2.04 -13.14 -16.90
C PHE A 397 -3.48 -13.64 -17.13
N VAL A 398 -3.82 -14.05 -18.35
CA VAL A 398 -5.15 -14.61 -18.67
C VAL A 398 -5.36 -15.98 -18.01
N GLY A 399 -4.35 -16.86 -18.03
CA GLY A 399 -4.41 -18.15 -17.32
C GLY A 399 -4.56 -17.97 -15.80
N ALA A 400 -3.87 -16.98 -15.22
CA ALA A 400 -4.01 -16.62 -13.82
C ALA A 400 -5.43 -16.13 -13.48
N PHE A 401 -6.03 -15.25 -14.30
CA PHE A 401 -7.40 -14.78 -14.12
C PHE A 401 -8.39 -15.94 -14.00
N ILE A 402 -8.39 -16.86 -14.97
CA ILE A 402 -9.31 -18.02 -14.98
C ILE A 402 -9.06 -18.91 -13.76
N SER A 403 -7.78 -19.15 -13.41
CA SER A 403 -7.41 -19.99 -12.27
C SER A 403 -7.80 -19.37 -10.93
N THR A 404 -7.65 -18.05 -10.76
CA THR A 404 -8.01 -17.30 -9.54
C THR A 404 -9.53 -17.20 -9.38
N VAL A 405 -10.32 -17.13 -10.47
CA VAL A 405 -11.79 -17.20 -10.42
C VAL A 405 -12.27 -18.57 -9.94
N LEU A 406 -11.72 -19.66 -10.49
CA LEU A 406 -12.08 -21.01 -10.05
C LEU A 406 -11.62 -21.27 -8.59
N PHE A 407 -10.41 -20.84 -8.24
CA PHE A 407 -9.87 -20.98 -6.90
C PHE A 407 -10.66 -20.14 -5.87
N SER A 408 -11.09 -18.91 -6.20
CA SER A 408 -11.81 -18.08 -5.23
C SER A 408 -13.14 -18.70 -4.82
N LEU A 409 -13.88 -19.26 -5.76
CA LEU A 409 -15.11 -20.00 -5.50
C LEU A 409 -14.82 -21.21 -4.60
N LEU A 410 -13.96 -22.14 -5.03
CA LEU A 410 -13.68 -23.37 -4.28
C LEU A 410 -13.13 -23.11 -2.87
N TRP A 411 -12.20 -22.15 -2.74
CA TRP A 411 -11.52 -21.83 -1.48
C TRP A 411 -12.41 -21.02 -0.53
N GLY A 412 -13.15 -20.04 -1.07
CA GLY A 412 -14.09 -19.25 -0.29
C GLY A 412 -15.28 -20.08 0.22
N SER A 413 -15.87 -20.92 -0.63
CA SER A 413 -16.98 -21.81 -0.26
C SER A 413 -16.57 -22.90 0.75
N TYR A 414 -15.27 -23.22 0.86
CA TYR A 414 -14.72 -24.03 1.94
C TYR A 414 -14.56 -23.23 3.23
N PHE A 415 -13.86 -22.08 3.19
CA PHE A 415 -13.57 -21.32 4.42
C PHE A 415 -14.79 -20.64 5.05
N MET A 416 -15.88 -20.38 4.32
CA MET A 416 -17.13 -19.85 4.88
C MET A 416 -17.87 -20.82 5.81
N GLN A 417 -17.47 -22.09 5.87
CA GLN A 417 -18.10 -23.12 6.72
C GLN A 417 -17.65 -23.05 8.19
N PHE A 418 -16.59 -22.28 8.49
CA PHE A 418 -15.99 -22.22 9.82
C PHE A 418 -16.36 -20.92 10.53
N ASN A 419 -17.15 -20.99 11.60
CA ASN A 419 -17.54 -19.83 12.43
C ASN A 419 -16.33 -18.97 12.84
N TYR A 420 -15.23 -19.60 13.23
CA TYR A 420 -13.96 -18.94 13.57
C TYR A 420 -13.40 -18.01 12.47
N MET A 421 -13.72 -18.28 11.20
CA MET A 421 -13.28 -17.48 10.06
C MET A 421 -14.28 -16.36 9.70
N ILE A 422 -15.59 -16.61 9.84
CA ILE A 422 -16.65 -15.68 9.41
C ILE A 422 -17.16 -14.73 10.51
N CYS A 423 -16.94 -15.06 11.79
CA CYS A 423 -17.37 -14.22 12.90
C CYS A 423 -16.41 -13.04 13.11
N PRO A 424 -16.93 -11.82 13.39
CA PRO A 424 -16.10 -10.69 13.81
C PRO A 424 -15.48 -10.93 15.19
N VAL A 425 -14.44 -10.17 15.52
CA VAL A 425 -13.79 -10.30 16.83
C VAL A 425 -14.63 -9.67 17.94
N HIS A 426 -14.72 -10.36 19.07
CA HIS A 426 -15.20 -9.81 20.34
C HIS A 426 -14.08 -9.81 21.39
N ASP A 427 -13.34 -10.91 21.48
CA ASP A 427 -12.17 -11.06 22.36
C ASP A 427 -10.90 -11.39 21.57
N LEU A 428 -9.78 -10.76 21.94
CA LEU A 428 -8.48 -10.99 21.29
C LEU A 428 -7.87 -12.38 21.57
N GLY A 429 -8.35 -13.07 22.61
CA GLY A 429 -7.86 -14.38 23.04
C GLY A 429 -8.42 -15.59 22.27
N VAL A 430 -9.31 -15.40 21.29
CA VAL A 430 -9.95 -16.52 20.57
C VAL A 430 -8.99 -17.18 19.58
N SER A 431 -8.90 -18.51 19.65
CA SER A 431 -8.08 -19.37 18.79
C SER A 431 -8.95 -20.30 17.94
N ALA A 432 -8.37 -21.01 16.96
CA ALA A 432 -9.10 -21.95 16.11
C ALA A 432 -9.70 -23.16 16.86
N TRP A 433 -9.27 -23.40 18.11
CA TRP A 433 -9.83 -24.42 19.01
C TRP A 433 -10.89 -23.86 19.98
N SER A 434 -11.14 -22.56 19.95
CA SER A 434 -12.20 -21.91 20.73
C SER A 434 -13.56 -22.08 20.03
N ASN A 435 -14.59 -22.51 20.76
CA ASN A 435 -15.96 -22.64 20.24
C ASN A 435 -16.63 -21.27 20.03
N VAL A 436 -16.20 -20.55 18.98
CA VAL A 436 -16.78 -19.25 18.60
C VAL A 436 -18.16 -19.45 17.99
N GLN A 437 -19.16 -18.78 18.54
CA GLN A 437 -20.53 -18.73 18.03
C GLN A 437 -20.92 -17.27 17.82
N CYS A 438 -21.48 -16.96 16.66
CA CYS A 438 -22.04 -15.65 16.32
C CYS A 438 -23.24 -15.85 15.38
N VAL A 439 -24.05 -14.80 15.18
CA VAL A 439 -25.00 -14.77 14.05
C VAL A 439 -24.18 -14.47 12.79
N PRO A 440 -24.13 -15.38 11.79
CA PRO A 440 -23.34 -15.17 10.59
C PRO A 440 -23.94 -14.03 9.74
N ASN A 441 -23.09 -13.22 9.11
CA ASN A 441 -23.54 -12.20 8.17
C ASN A 441 -24.37 -12.87 7.04
N PRO A 442 -25.58 -12.39 6.70
CA PRO A 442 -26.44 -12.93 5.64
C PRO A 442 -25.86 -13.00 4.22
N VAL A 443 -24.61 -12.61 3.99
CA VAL A 443 -23.86 -12.97 2.77
C VAL A 443 -23.38 -14.43 2.76
N PHE A 444 -23.14 -15.03 3.92
CA PHE A 444 -22.67 -16.42 4.06
C PHE A 444 -23.81 -17.44 4.16
N VAL A 445 -25.03 -16.98 4.39
CA VAL A 445 -26.22 -17.83 4.53
C VAL A 445 -26.78 -18.19 3.15
N TRP A 446 -27.11 -19.46 2.95
CA TRP A 446 -27.79 -19.95 1.75
C TRP A 446 -29.17 -19.31 1.60
N LYS A 447 -29.55 -18.96 0.37
CA LYS A 447 -30.84 -18.38 0.01
C LYS A 447 -31.36 -19.05 -1.24
N ASP A 448 -32.66 -19.31 -1.30
CA ASP A 448 -33.30 -19.83 -2.49
C ASP A 448 -33.81 -18.69 -3.37
N TRP A 449 -33.24 -18.55 -4.57
CA TRP A 449 -33.77 -17.64 -5.57
C TRP A 449 -34.87 -18.35 -6.35
N GLN A 450 -36.11 -17.87 -6.25
CA GLN A 450 -37.21 -18.34 -7.07
C GLN A 450 -37.02 -17.85 -8.51
N ILE A 451 -37.04 -18.77 -9.47
CA ILE A 451 -36.84 -18.43 -10.88
C ILE A 451 -38.13 -17.77 -11.40
N PRO A 452 -38.06 -16.61 -12.10
CA PRO A 452 -39.22 -16.04 -12.76
C PRO A 452 -39.91 -17.05 -13.68
N THR A 453 -41.23 -17.19 -13.55
CA THR A 453 -42.06 -18.23 -14.19
C THR A 453 -41.71 -18.55 -15.66
N PRO A 454 -41.61 -17.58 -16.60
CA PRO A 454 -41.29 -17.90 -17.99
C PRO A 454 -39.90 -18.53 -18.18
N LEU A 455 -38.92 -18.19 -17.34
CA LEU A 455 -37.58 -18.79 -17.36
C LEU A 455 -37.59 -20.20 -16.73
N ALA A 456 -38.39 -20.41 -15.69
CA ALA A 456 -38.58 -21.74 -15.08
C ALA A 456 -39.21 -22.74 -16.07
N THR A 457 -40.19 -22.32 -16.88
CA THR A 457 -40.79 -23.18 -17.92
C THR A 457 -39.79 -23.57 -19.00
N VAL A 458 -38.93 -22.64 -19.44
CA VAL A 458 -37.88 -22.93 -20.44
C VAL A 458 -36.82 -23.87 -19.87
N LEU A 459 -36.33 -23.63 -18.66
CA LEU A 459 -35.35 -24.49 -17.99
C LEU A 459 -35.89 -25.91 -17.77
N SER A 460 -37.11 -26.04 -17.24
CA SER A 460 -37.71 -27.36 -17.00
C SER A 460 -38.00 -28.14 -18.28
N THR A 461 -38.39 -27.47 -19.36
CA THR A 461 -38.54 -28.09 -20.69
C THR A 461 -37.18 -28.54 -21.25
N THR A 462 -36.11 -27.78 -21.01
CA THR A 462 -34.77 -28.06 -21.54
C THR A 462 -34.04 -29.17 -20.78
N PHE A 463 -34.17 -29.21 -19.45
CA PHE A 463 -33.44 -30.15 -18.58
C PHE A 463 -34.28 -31.36 -18.12
N GLN A 464 -35.55 -31.46 -18.55
CA GLN A 464 -36.51 -32.52 -18.16
C GLN A 464 -36.74 -32.66 -16.64
N THR A 465 -36.41 -31.62 -15.87
CA THR A 465 -36.53 -31.56 -14.40
C THR A 465 -37.19 -30.26 -13.98
N GLN A 466 -38.14 -30.30 -13.03
CA GLN A 466 -38.78 -29.08 -12.53
C GLN A 466 -37.85 -28.29 -11.59
N ILE A 467 -37.12 -27.33 -12.17
CA ILE A 467 -36.28 -26.37 -11.43
C ILE A 467 -37.13 -25.11 -11.18
N THR A 468 -37.65 -24.96 -9.98
CA THR A 468 -38.46 -23.80 -9.55
C THR A 468 -37.67 -22.80 -8.72
N SER A 469 -36.64 -23.27 -7.99
CA SER A 469 -35.70 -22.45 -7.23
C SER A 469 -34.24 -22.84 -7.51
N ILE A 470 -33.32 -21.91 -7.24
CA ILE A 470 -31.87 -22.14 -7.25
C ILE A 470 -31.31 -21.64 -5.91
N SER A 471 -30.79 -22.56 -5.11
CA SER A 471 -30.08 -22.24 -3.86
C SER A 471 -28.71 -21.61 -4.19
N TYR A 472 -28.43 -20.44 -3.61
CA TYR A 472 -27.18 -19.71 -3.81
C TYR A 472 -26.68 -19.10 -2.49
N VAL A 473 -25.38 -18.79 -2.43
CA VAL A 473 -24.79 -18.02 -1.33
C VAL A 473 -24.33 -16.66 -1.89
N PRO A 474 -24.80 -15.51 -1.37
CA PRO A 474 -24.40 -14.19 -1.88
C PRO A 474 -22.88 -13.97 -1.88
N TYR A 475 -22.16 -14.58 -0.94
CA TYR A 475 -20.70 -14.57 -0.87
C TYR A 475 -20.02 -15.01 -2.19
N HIS A 476 -20.63 -15.88 -2.99
CA HIS A 476 -20.07 -16.28 -4.29
C HIS A 476 -19.94 -15.09 -5.26
N PHE A 477 -20.87 -14.13 -5.25
CA PHE A 477 -20.74 -12.91 -6.06
C PHE A 477 -19.63 -11.98 -5.55
N HIS A 478 -19.42 -11.92 -4.23
CA HIS A 478 -18.29 -11.19 -3.64
C HIS A 478 -16.95 -11.87 -3.97
N LEU A 479 -16.87 -13.21 -3.94
CA LEU A 479 -15.69 -13.98 -4.36
C LEU A 479 -15.32 -13.76 -5.85
N LEU A 480 -16.32 -13.66 -6.72
CA LEU A 480 -16.11 -13.25 -8.12
C LEU A 480 -15.52 -11.83 -8.18
N SER A 481 -16.13 -10.85 -7.52
CA SER A 481 -15.62 -9.47 -7.51
C SER A 481 -14.19 -9.35 -6.96
N MET A 482 -13.88 -10.08 -5.87
CA MET A 482 -12.53 -10.18 -5.32
C MET A 482 -11.55 -10.80 -6.33
N SER A 483 -11.90 -11.91 -6.97
CA SER A 483 -11.02 -12.58 -7.97
C SER A 483 -10.75 -11.71 -9.20
N PHE A 484 -11.73 -10.93 -9.66
CA PHE A 484 -11.55 -9.96 -10.74
C PHE A 484 -10.57 -8.85 -10.33
N PHE A 485 -10.73 -8.25 -9.13
CA PHE A 485 -9.79 -7.23 -8.66
C PHE A 485 -8.37 -7.78 -8.46
N VAL A 486 -8.23 -8.95 -7.83
CA VAL A 486 -6.95 -9.64 -7.63
C VAL A 486 -6.24 -9.91 -8.94
N SER A 487 -6.97 -10.30 -9.98
CA SER A 487 -6.37 -10.69 -11.25
C SER A 487 -6.09 -9.50 -12.16
N LEU A 488 -6.96 -8.48 -12.16
CA LEU A 488 -6.90 -7.37 -13.11
C LEU A 488 -6.22 -6.12 -12.54
N VAL A 489 -6.34 -5.85 -11.23
CA VAL A 489 -5.92 -4.58 -10.61
C VAL A 489 -4.77 -4.77 -9.62
N ALA A 490 -4.82 -5.76 -8.74
CA ALA A 490 -3.76 -5.99 -7.75
C ALA A 490 -2.33 -6.13 -8.33
N PRO A 491 -2.10 -6.72 -9.53
CA PRO A 491 -0.75 -6.83 -10.12
C PRO A 491 -0.11 -5.49 -10.47
N PHE A 492 -0.90 -4.40 -10.56
CA PHE A 492 -0.37 -3.05 -10.73
C PHE A 492 0.38 -2.54 -9.49
N GLY A 493 0.11 -3.08 -8.29
CA GLY A 493 0.96 -2.87 -7.11
C GLY A 493 2.39 -3.37 -7.36
N GLY A 494 2.53 -4.60 -7.83
CA GLY A 494 3.82 -5.18 -8.23
C GLY A 494 4.48 -4.51 -9.44
N PHE A 495 3.71 -3.99 -10.41
CA PHE A 495 4.28 -3.18 -11.50
C PHE A 495 4.82 -1.84 -10.99
N PHE A 496 4.09 -1.16 -10.10
CA PHE A 496 4.52 0.09 -9.45
C PHE A 496 5.79 -0.12 -8.61
N ALA A 497 5.80 -1.15 -7.76
CA ALA A 497 6.96 -1.53 -6.95
C ALA A 497 8.18 -1.90 -7.82
N SER A 498 7.99 -2.63 -8.92
CA SER A 498 9.05 -2.89 -9.90
C SER A 498 9.57 -1.59 -10.54
N GLY A 499 8.67 -0.68 -10.92
CA GLY A 499 9.02 0.64 -11.48
C GLY A 499 9.83 1.50 -10.53
N PHE A 500 9.41 1.58 -9.27
CA PHE A 500 10.15 2.23 -8.20
C PHE A 500 11.57 1.67 -8.09
N LYS A 501 11.74 0.34 -8.04
CA LYS A 501 13.06 -0.28 -7.97
C LYS A 501 13.97 0.09 -9.16
N ARG A 502 13.43 0.17 -10.38
CA ARG A 502 14.21 0.64 -11.55
C ARG A 502 14.60 2.10 -11.46
N ALA A 503 13.74 2.98 -10.93
CA ALA A 503 14.06 4.39 -10.75
C ALA A 503 15.24 4.64 -9.79
N PHE A 504 15.50 3.71 -8.86
CA PHE A 504 16.65 3.73 -7.95
C PHE A 504 17.81 2.79 -8.36
N ASN A 505 17.76 2.19 -9.56
CA ASN A 505 18.72 1.18 -10.05
C ASN A 505 18.89 -0.06 -9.14
N ILE A 506 17.93 -0.34 -8.26
CA ILE A 506 17.93 -1.52 -7.39
C ILE A 506 17.15 -2.68 -8.03
N LYS A 507 17.31 -3.88 -7.48
CA LYS A 507 16.64 -5.12 -7.96
C LYS A 507 15.54 -5.61 -7.00
N ASP A 508 15.81 -5.54 -5.71
CA ASP A 508 14.99 -6.01 -4.59
C ASP A 508 15.03 -4.90 -3.52
N PHE A 509 13.97 -4.72 -2.70
CA PHE A 509 13.89 -3.62 -1.72
C PHE A 509 14.81 -3.82 -0.50
N GLY A 510 15.16 -5.07 -0.22
CA GLY A 510 16.00 -5.44 0.92
C GLY A 510 16.32 -6.92 0.95
N HIS A 511 16.83 -7.37 2.09
CA HIS A 511 17.18 -8.77 2.35
C HIS A 511 16.61 -9.23 3.70
N SER A 512 15.41 -8.76 4.08
CA SER A 512 14.79 -9.09 5.36
C SER A 512 14.42 -10.56 5.51
N ILE A 513 14.33 -11.33 4.41
CA ILE A 513 14.05 -12.78 4.43
C ILE A 513 15.16 -13.54 3.69
N PRO A 514 15.89 -14.46 4.35
CA PRO A 514 16.99 -15.22 3.74
C PRO A 514 16.57 -15.94 2.45
N GLY A 515 17.34 -15.72 1.38
CA GLY A 515 17.10 -16.28 0.05
C GLY A 515 15.89 -15.71 -0.72
N HIS A 516 15.09 -14.82 -0.12
CA HIS A 516 13.75 -14.45 -0.62
C HIS A 516 13.56 -12.97 -0.98
N GLY A 517 14.50 -12.08 -0.61
CA GLY A 517 14.43 -10.65 -0.94
C GLY A 517 13.90 -9.78 0.21
N GLY A 518 13.28 -8.66 -0.15
CA GLY A 518 12.66 -7.75 0.82
C GLY A 518 11.27 -8.22 1.26
N MET A 519 10.78 -7.66 2.35
CA MET A 519 9.35 -7.77 2.71
C MET A 519 8.48 -6.92 1.76
N THR A 520 9.01 -5.78 1.31
CA THR A 520 8.31 -4.87 0.38
C THR A 520 8.02 -5.55 -0.97
N ASP A 521 8.93 -6.41 -1.45
CA ASP A 521 8.80 -7.22 -2.67
C ASP A 521 7.70 -8.30 -2.60
N ARG A 522 6.96 -8.38 -1.50
CA ARG A 522 5.94 -9.41 -1.19
C ARG A 522 4.61 -8.81 -0.72
N MET A 523 4.64 -7.59 -0.22
CA MET A 523 3.48 -6.90 0.34
C MET A 523 2.87 -5.85 -0.62
N ASP A 524 3.53 -5.57 -1.75
CA ASP A 524 3.09 -4.59 -2.76
C ASP A 524 1.69 -4.88 -3.35
N CYS A 525 1.45 -6.10 -3.82
CA CYS A 525 0.11 -6.55 -4.25
C CYS A 525 -0.85 -6.72 -3.06
N GLN A 526 -0.34 -7.14 -1.89
CA GLN A 526 -1.15 -7.45 -0.70
C GLN A 526 -1.75 -6.19 -0.05
N PHE A 527 -1.00 -5.08 0.04
CA PHE A 527 -1.54 -3.82 0.53
C PHE A 527 -2.69 -3.30 -0.35
N LEU A 528 -2.53 -3.36 -1.67
CA LEU A 528 -3.58 -2.94 -2.61
C LEU A 528 -4.83 -3.81 -2.48
N MET A 529 -4.69 -5.13 -2.29
CA MET A 529 -5.82 -6.03 -2.04
C MET A 529 -6.48 -5.80 -0.68
N GLY A 530 -5.69 -5.52 0.36
CA GLY A 530 -6.20 -5.22 1.71
C GLY A 530 -7.02 -3.94 1.76
N VAL A 531 -6.54 -2.87 1.11
CA VAL A 531 -7.27 -1.61 0.91
C VAL A 531 -8.58 -1.86 0.16
N PHE A 532 -8.53 -2.57 -0.98
CA PHE A 532 -9.73 -2.88 -1.76
C PHE A 532 -10.75 -3.67 -0.95
N THR A 533 -10.32 -4.71 -0.24
CA THR A 533 -11.23 -5.55 0.56
C THR A 533 -11.92 -4.73 1.64
N TYR A 534 -11.21 -3.84 2.33
CA TYR A 534 -11.80 -2.98 3.36
C TYR A 534 -12.86 -2.04 2.81
N VAL A 535 -12.55 -1.36 1.69
CA VAL A 535 -13.50 -0.46 1.02
C VAL A 535 -14.71 -1.26 0.50
N TYR A 536 -14.48 -2.39 -0.16
CA TYR A 536 -15.54 -3.24 -0.70
C TYR A 536 -16.46 -3.79 0.41
N TYR A 537 -15.88 -4.32 1.49
CA TYR A 537 -16.63 -4.80 2.65
C TYR A 537 -17.44 -3.66 3.28
N SER A 538 -16.80 -2.52 3.59
CA SER A 538 -17.47 -1.40 4.24
C SER A 538 -18.50 -0.68 3.37
N SER A 539 -18.51 -0.90 2.05
CA SER A 539 -19.51 -0.34 1.13
C SER A 539 -20.66 -1.29 0.77
N LEU A 540 -20.42 -2.61 0.76
CA LEU A 540 -21.37 -3.57 0.16
C LEU A 540 -21.75 -4.76 1.07
N ILE A 541 -21.07 -4.98 2.21
CA ILE A 541 -21.22 -6.18 3.04
C ILE A 541 -21.44 -5.86 4.53
N ARG A 542 -20.79 -4.81 5.03
CA ARG A 542 -20.89 -4.34 6.42
C ARG A 542 -22.34 -3.97 6.72
N GLN A 543 -22.95 -4.67 7.67
CA GLN A 543 -24.33 -4.41 8.07
C GLN A 543 -24.40 -3.30 9.13
N HIS A 544 -25.16 -2.25 8.85
CA HIS A 544 -25.54 -1.27 9.85
C HIS A 544 -26.74 -1.78 10.66
N ASN A 545 -26.48 -2.76 11.54
CA ASN A 545 -27.46 -3.34 12.45
C ASN A 545 -27.80 -2.34 13.57
N VAL A 546 -28.57 -1.32 13.23
CA VAL A 546 -29.03 -0.28 14.15
C VAL A 546 -30.12 -0.85 15.06
N THR A 547 -29.78 -1.15 16.31
CA THR A 547 -30.75 -1.64 17.30
C THR A 547 -31.63 -0.51 17.84
N VAL A 548 -32.86 -0.83 18.23
CA VAL A 548 -33.79 0.13 18.88
C VAL A 548 -33.14 0.79 20.10
N GLY A 549 -32.39 0.03 20.90
CA GLY A 549 -31.62 0.57 22.04
C GLY A 549 -30.53 1.58 21.62
N SER A 550 -29.87 1.37 20.48
CA SER A 550 -28.87 2.33 19.96
C SER A 550 -29.51 3.61 19.38
N ILE A 551 -30.74 3.52 18.86
CA ILE A 551 -31.54 4.67 18.44
C ILE A 551 -31.99 5.44 19.69
N LEU A 552 -32.61 4.75 20.64
CA LEU A 552 -33.08 5.34 21.90
C LEU A 552 -31.93 6.01 22.66
N GLN A 553 -30.74 5.40 22.72
CA GLN A 553 -29.58 6.04 23.33
C GLN A 553 -29.17 7.33 22.61
N LYS A 554 -29.11 7.35 21.27
CA LYS A 554 -28.80 8.56 20.50
C LYS A 554 -29.84 9.66 20.68
N ILE A 555 -31.12 9.30 20.78
CA ILE A 555 -32.24 10.21 21.06
C ILE A 555 -32.05 10.80 22.46
N VAL A 556 -32.02 9.97 23.49
CA VAL A 556 -31.96 10.39 24.91
C VAL A 556 -30.67 11.16 25.24
N SER A 557 -29.54 10.87 24.59
CA SER A 557 -28.26 11.54 24.84
C SER A 557 -27.92 12.67 23.86
N GLY A 558 -28.75 12.94 22.85
CA GLY A 558 -28.41 13.82 21.72
C GLY A 558 -29.49 14.81 21.29
N LEU A 559 -30.75 14.59 21.67
CA LEU A 559 -31.88 15.48 21.42
C LEU A 559 -32.36 16.11 22.74
N SER A 560 -32.82 17.36 22.69
CA SER A 560 -33.53 17.98 23.82
C SER A 560 -34.90 17.34 24.04
N VAL A 561 -35.54 17.58 25.19
CA VAL A 561 -36.86 16.99 25.50
C VAL A 561 -37.91 17.40 24.46
N ASP A 562 -37.83 18.61 23.93
CA ASP A 562 -38.75 19.11 22.90
C ASP A 562 -38.52 18.40 21.55
N ASP A 563 -37.26 18.25 21.12
CA ASP A 563 -36.91 17.48 19.91
C ASP A 563 -37.35 16.00 20.02
N GLN A 564 -37.28 15.42 21.24
CA GLN A 564 -37.71 14.05 21.50
C GLN A 564 -39.23 13.90 21.34
N LEU A 565 -40.01 14.91 21.76
CA LEU A 565 -41.46 14.92 21.59
C LEU A 565 -41.87 15.13 20.11
N GLU A 566 -41.20 16.03 19.39
CA GLU A 566 -41.42 16.24 17.95
C GLU A 566 -41.13 14.95 17.16
N LEU A 567 -40.00 14.29 17.45
CA LEU A 567 -39.63 13.01 16.82
C LEU A 567 -40.67 11.90 17.09
N ILE A 568 -41.27 11.83 18.28
CA ILE A 568 -42.33 10.85 18.59
C ILE A 568 -43.61 11.17 17.80
N VAL A 569 -43.99 12.44 17.68
CA VAL A 569 -45.19 12.86 16.91
C VAL A 569 -45.03 12.55 15.43
N ASP A 570 -43.87 12.84 14.83
CA ASP A 570 -43.65 12.57 13.41
C ASP A 570 -43.40 11.09 13.10
N LEU A 571 -42.77 10.33 14.02
CA LEU A 571 -42.71 8.88 13.89
C LEU A 571 -44.11 8.24 13.98
N LYS A 572 -45.00 8.76 14.84
CA LYS A 572 -46.40 8.33 14.89
C LYS A 572 -47.13 8.62 13.58
N ARG A 573 -47.05 9.86 13.06
CA ARG A 573 -47.62 10.23 11.75
C ARG A 573 -47.12 9.33 10.61
N TYR A 574 -45.82 9.01 10.61
CA TYR A 574 -45.23 8.12 9.60
C TYR A 574 -45.81 6.72 9.67
N LEU A 575 -45.89 6.12 10.87
CA LEU A 575 -46.44 4.78 11.07
C LEU A 575 -47.93 4.70 10.73
N GLU A 576 -48.72 5.70 11.13
CA GLU A 576 -50.14 5.83 10.77
C GLU A 576 -50.31 5.99 9.25
N GLY A 577 -49.43 6.75 8.59
CA GLY A 577 -49.40 6.90 7.12
C GLY A 577 -49.00 5.64 6.35
N VAL A 578 -48.36 4.66 7.01
CA VAL A 578 -48.06 3.32 6.49
C VAL A 578 -49.16 2.31 6.88
N GLY A 579 -50.21 2.75 7.58
CA GLY A 579 -51.36 1.93 7.98
C GLY A 579 -51.20 1.22 9.33
N VAL A 580 -50.13 1.49 10.07
CA VAL A 580 -49.90 0.92 11.41
C VAL A 580 -50.62 1.77 12.46
N GLN A 581 -51.62 1.19 13.13
CA GLN A 581 -52.29 1.87 14.24
C GLN A 581 -51.36 1.94 15.46
N VAL A 582 -50.88 3.15 15.79
CA VAL A 582 -50.09 3.41 16.99
C VAL A 582 -51.03 3.88 18.11
N PRO A 583 -51.21 3.12 19.20
CA PRO A 583 -52.02 3.58 20.34
C PRO A 583 -51.48 4.89 20.93
N CYS A 584 -52.33 5.62 21.65
CA CYS A 584 -51.96 6.84 22.37
C CYS A 584 -51.46 6.53 23.78
#